data_AF-A0A919AJ47-F1
#
_entry.id   AF-A0A919AJ47-F1
#
_cell.length_a   1.000
_cell.length_b   1.000
_cell.length_c   1.000
_cell.angle_alpha   90.00
_cell.angle_beta   90.00
_cell.angle_gamma   90.00
#
_symmetry.space_group_name_H-M   'P 1'
#
loop_
_entity.id
_entity.type
_entity.pdbx_description
1 polymer ?
#
loop_
_entity_poly.entity_id
_entity_poly.type
_entity_poly.pdbx_seq_one_letter_code
_entity_poly.pdbx_strand_id
1 'polypeptide(L)'
;MREPSWLRGARRPAGAFVSGRRASKAALLPLTDAVHTHRRPAWLNEAGMHIGTTLDLRRTAEELAAFTVPELAYGCAVDLLESVLRFQEDDRFEGELGA
;
A
#
# COMPACT_ATOMS: atom_id res chain seq x y z
N MET A 1 -25.27 -2.42 53.05
CA MET A 1 -24.39 -3.42 53.69
C MET A 1 -25.10 -4.77 53.69
N ARG A 2 -24.83 -5.59 52.66
CA ARG A 2 -25.35 -6.95 52.49
C ARG A 2 -24.20 -7.77 51.91
N GLU A 3 -23.76 -8.77 52.66
CA GLU A 3 -22.59 -9.59 52.34
C GLU A 3 -22.90 -10.63 51.25
N PRO A 4 -21.95 -10.98 50.36
CA PRO A 4 -22.14 -12.05 49.39
C PRO A 4 -21.85 -13.43 49.99
N SER A 5 -22.86 -14.31 50.01
CA SER A 5 -22.84 -15.63 50.66
C SER A 5 -22.45 -16.79 49.74
N TRP A 6 -21.43 -16.64 48.90
CA TRP A 6 -21.03 -17.67 47.92
C TRP A 6 -19.69 -18.37 48.21
N LEU A 7 -19.31 -18.47 49.50
CA LEU A 7 -18.16 -19.24 49.97
C LEU A 7 -18.55 -20.47 50.83
N ARG A 8 -19.23 -21.43 50.20
CA ARG A 8 -19.14 -22.88 50.49
C ARG A 8 -19.46 -23.55 49.16
N GLY A 9 -18.55 -24.18 48.45
CA GLY A 9 -17.52 -25.09 48.91
C GLY A 9 -17.56 -26.29 47.98
N ALA A 10 -16.56 -26.37 47.10
CA ALA A 10 -16.03 -27.57 46.46
C ALA A 10 -16.93 -28.38 45.50
N ARG A 11 -16.44 -28.53 44.27
CA ARG A 11 -15.67 -29.73 43.92
C ARG A 11 -14.71 -29.46 42.76
N ARG A 12 -13.43 -29.77 43.00
CA ARG A 12 -12.40 -30.02 41.97
C ARG A 12 -12.76 -31.33 41.27
N PRO A 13 -12.60 -31.42 39.94
CA PRO A 13 -12.04 -32.62 39.36
C PRO A 13 -10.60 -32.37 38.93
N ALA A 14 -9.77 -33.33 39.31
CA ALA A 14 -8.37 -33.44 38.95
C ALA A 14 -8.23 -33.91 37.48
N GLY A 15 -7.15 -33.45 36.83
CA GLY A 15 -6.46 -34.21 35.80
C GLY A 15 -7.08 -34.20 34.40
N ALA A 16 -6.60 -33.28 33.56
CA ALA A 16 -6.27 -33.63 32.18
C ALA A 16 -5.05 -32.80 31.77
N PHE A 17 -3.87 -33.40 31.93
CA PHE A 17 -2.69 -33.00 31.17
C PHE A 17 -3.05 -33.13 29.69
N VAL A 18 -3.27 -32.00 29.02
CA VAL A 18 -3.17 -31.92 27.57
C VAL A 18 -2.08 -30.91 27.28
N SER A 19 -0.90 -31.42 26.95
CA SER A 19 0.17 -30.71 26.27
C SER A 19 -0.31 -30.32 24.86
N GLY A 20 -1.26 -29.40 24.78
CA GLY A 20 -1.75 -28.84 23.54
C GLY A 20 -1.10 -27.49 23.34
N ARG A 21 -0.14 -27.39 22.42
CA ARG A 21 0.38 -26.12 21.89
C ARG A 21 -0.78 -25.18 21.55
N ARG A 22 -1.08 -24.23 22.44
CA ARG A 22 -1.83 -23.02 22.11
C ARG A 22 -0.83 -21.95 21.71
N ALA A 23 -0.31 -22.06 20.50
CA ALA A 23 0.33 -20.95 19.81
C ALA A 23 -0.65 -20.46 18.74
N SER A 24 -1.40 -19.41 19.11
CA SER A 24 -1.82 -18.31 18.25
C SER A 24 -2.16 -18.64 16.79
N LYS A 25 -3.39 -19.13 16.56
CA LYS A 25 -4.09 -18.91 15.27
C LYS A 25 -4.63 -17.48 15.20
N ALA A 26 -3.79 -16.50 15.51
CA ALA A 26 -4.04 -15.07 15.32
C ALA A 26 -3.16 -14.49 14.19
N ALA A 27 -2.28 -15.30 13.61
CA ALA A 27 -1.39 -14.91 12.50
C ALA A 27 -1.88 -15.43 11.13
N LEU A 28 -3.19 -15.63 10.99
CA LEU A 28 -3.84 -15.92 9.71
C LEU A 28 -5.12 -15.09 9.65
N LEU A 29 -5.00 -13.76 9.82
CA LEU A 29 -5.89 -12.92 9.03
C LEU A 29 -5.59 -13.30 7.59
N PRO A 30 -6.56 -13.86 6.86
CA PRO A 30 -6.31 -14.27 5.49
C PRO A 30 -5.88 -13.02 4.72
N LEU A 31 -4.73 -13.09 4.05
CA LEU A 31 -4.38 -12.14 2.99
C LEU A 31 -5.47 -12.11 1.88
N THR A 32 -6.45 -13.03 1.92
CA THR A 32 -7.51 -13.20 0.95
C THR A 32 -8.68 -12.21 1.09
N ASP A 33 -8.83 -11.44 2.17
CA ASP A 33 -9.83 -10.35 2.17
C ASP A 33 -9.42 -9.19 1.24
N ALA A 34 -8.12 -9.05 0.95
CA ALA A 34 -7.63 -8.12 -0.08
C ALA A 34 -8.09 -8.54 -1.49
N VAL A 35 -8.46 -9.81 -1.69
CA VAL A 35 -8.75 -10.38 -3.02
C VAL A 35 -10.05 -9.93 -3.62
N HIS A 36 -10.97 -9.42 -2.80
CA HIS A 36 -12.31 -9.08 -3.24
C HIS A 36 -12.51 -7.59 -3.58
N THR A 37 -11.48 -6.75 -3.52
CA THR A 37 -11.54 -5.32 -3.93
C THR A 37 -10.32 -4.88 -4.75
N HIS A 38 -9.80 -5.76 -5.62
CA HIS A 38 -8.51 -5.57 -6.30
C HIS A 38 -8.44 -4.55 -7.45
N ARG A 39 -9.56 -3.99 -7.93
CA ARG A 39 -9.55 -3.14 -9.13
C ARG A 39 -8.64 -1.91 -8.98
N ARG A 40 -8.73 -1.20 -7.85
CA ARG A 40 -7.93 0.01 -7.62
C ARG A 40 -6.45 -0.29 -7.34
N PRO A 41 -6.08 -1.25 -6.47
CA PRO A 41 -4.68 -1.62 -6.28
C PRO A 41 -3.99 -2.13 -7.55
N ALA A 42 -4.68 -2.93 -8.38
CA ALA A 42 -4.13 -3.44 -9.63
C ALA A 42 -3.84 -2.30 -10.63
N TRP A 43 -4.79 -1.37 -10.79
CA TRP A 43 -4.63 -0.20 -11.66
C TRP A 43 -3.47 0.71 -11.21
N LEU A 44 -3.29 0.91 -9.91
CA LEU A 44 -2.15 1.67 -9.39
C LEU A 44 -0.81 0.95 -9.59
N ASN A 45 -0.79 -0.38 -9.46
CA ASN A 45 0.41 -1.17 -9.72
C ASN A 45 0.81 -1.09 -11.20
N GLU A 46 -0.15 -1.18 -12.11
CA GLU A 46 0.06 -0.98 -13.54
C GLU A 46 0.60 0.42 -13.85
N ALA A 47 0.02 1.47 -13.22
CA ALA A 47 0.51 2.84 -13.36
C ALA A 47 2.00 2.95 -13.00
N GLY A 48 2.41 2.38 -11.86
CA GLY A 48 3.79 2.43 -11.37
C GLY A 48 4.79 1.64 -12.21
N MET A 49 4.33 0.72 -13.06
CA MET A 49 5.17 -0.02 -14.01
C MET A 49 5.39 0.75 -15.32
N HIS A 50 4.51 1.69 -15.65
CA HIS A 50 4.51 2.36 -16.96
C HIS A 50 4.92 3.83 -16.92
N ILE A 51 4.66 4.54 -15.81
CA ILE A 51 4.90 5.98 -15.69
C ILE A 51 6.27 6.22 -15.05
N GLY A 52 7.06 7.14 -15.61
CA GLY A 52 8.32 7.59 -15.01
C GLY A 52 9.45 6.57 -15.18
N THR A 53 9.41 5.79 -16.25
CA THR A 53 10.45 4.80 -16.60
C THR A 53 11.73 5.46 -17.14
N THR A 54 11.67 6.76 -17.41
CA THR A 54 12.79 7.61 -17.80
C THR A 54 12.86 8.84 -16.90
N LEU A 55 13.97 9.58 -16.97
CA LEU A 55 14.13 10.84 -16.24
C LEU A 55 13.64 12.05 -17.05
N ASP A 56 13.00 11.85 -18.21
CA ASP A 56 12.40 12.92 -19.01
C ASP A 56 11.04 13.29 -18.38
N LEU A 57 10.95 14.47 -17.77
CA LEU A 57 9.73 14.92 -17.09
C LEU A 57 8.57 15.19 -18.04
N ARG A 58 8.84 15.67 -19.25
CA ARG A 58 7.78 15.89 -20.25
C ARG A 58 7.17 14.56 -20.62
N ARG A 59 8.01 13.56 -20.90
CA ARG A 59 7.55 12.19 -21.16
C ARG A 59 6.78 11.61 -19.99
N THR A 60 7.27 11.80 -18.76
CA THR A 60 6.58 11.32 -17.54
C THR A 60 5.19 11.96 -17.38
N ALA A 61 5.05 13.25 -17.69
CA ALA A 61 3.76 13.94 -17.67
C ALA A 61 2.80 13.42 -18.77
N GLU A 62 3.32 13.16 -19.97
CA GLU A 62 2.57 12.54 -21.06
C GLU A 62 2.07 11.13 -20.68
N GLU A 63 2.93 10.31 -20.09
CA GLU A 63 2.60 8.96 -19.59
C GLU A 63 1.49 9.02 -18.53
N LEU A 64 1.61 9.94 -17.57
CA LEU A 64 0.60 10.15 -16.53
C LEU A 64 -0.75 10.57 -17.11
N ALA A 65 -0.76 11.52 -18.04
CA ALA A 65 -2.00 11.99 -18.68
C ALA A 65 -2.65 10.88 -19.52
N ALA A 66 -1.85 10.17 -20.32
CA ALA A 66 -2.34 9.06 -21.15
C ALA A 66 -2.93 7.91 -20.31
N PHE A 67 -2.36 7.66 -19.13
CA PHE A 67 -2.86 6.63 -18.22
C PHE A 67 -4.11 7.05 -17.45
N THR A 68 -4.16 8.30 -16.97
CA THR A 68 -5.22 8.77 -16.06
C THR A 68 -6.47 9.25 -16.79
N VAL A 69 -6.36 9.94 -17.92
CA VAL A 69 -7.51 10.55 -18.61
C VAL A 69 -8.55 9.52 -19.08
N PRO A 70 -8.19 8.38 -19.69
CA PRO A 70 -9.19 7.44 -20.19
C PRO A 70 -10.11 6.85 -19.11
N GLU A 71 -9.61 6.64 -17.90
CA GLU A 71 -10.36 5.96 -16.83
C GLU A 71 -10.74 6.85 -15.64
N LEU A 72 -10.02 7.94 -15.39
CA LEU A 72 -10.12 8.71 -14.13
C LEU A 72 -10.57 10.16 -14.30
N ALA A 73 -10.29 10.82 -15.44
CA ALA A 73 -10.52 12.26 -15.57
C ALA A 73 -10.74 12.71 -17.02
N TYR A 74 -11.43 13.83 -17.23
CA TYR A 74 -11.59 14.41 -18.58
C TYR A 74 -10.34 15.16 -19.07
N GLY A 75 -9.36 15.38 -18.20
CA GLY A 75 -8.10 16.05 -18.49
C GLY A 75 -7.11 15.94 -17.33
N CYS A 76 -5.83 16.21 -17.61
CA CYS A 76 -4.74 16.14 -16.63
C CYS A 76 -3.85 17.38 -16.81
N ALA A 77 -3.49 18.01 -15.70
CA ALA A 77 -2.49 19.07 -15.64
C ALA A 77 -1.40 18.64 -14.66
N VAL A 78 -0.14 18.85 -15.03
CA VAL A 78 1.03 18.51 -14.22
C VAL A 78 1.83 19.78 -14.00
N ASP A 79 1.79 20.28 -12.78
CA ASP A 79 2.57 21.43 -12.36
C ASP A 79 3.90 20.98 -11.78
N LEU A 80 5.00 21.57 -12.28
CA LEU A 80 6.34 21.30 -11.81
C LEU A 80 6.82 22.44 -10.92
N LEU A 81 7.50 22.07 -9.84
CA LEU A 81 8.19 23.04 -9.01
C LEU A 81 9.42 23.59 -9.75
N GLU A 82 9.75 24.85 -9.50
CA GLU A 82 10.95 25.50 -10.04
C GLU A 82 12.23 24.69 -9.81
N SER A 83 12.39 24.07 -8.63
CA SER A 83 13.54 23.22 -8.31
C SER A 83 13.65 21.99 -9.21
N VAL A 84 12.52 21.47 -9.67
CA VAL A 84 12.43 20.29 -10.54
C VAL A 84 12.72 20.68 -12.00
N LEU A 85 12.29 21.87 -12.42
CA LEU A 85 12.62 22.41 -13.75
C LEU A 85 14.12 22.64 -13.91
N ARG A 86 14.78 23.24 -12.92
CA ARG A 86 16.24 23.46 -12.94
C ARG A 86 17.02 22.16 -13.10
N PHE A 87 16.60 21.11 -12.40
CA PHE A 87 17.22 19.79 -12.51
C PHE A 87 17.18 19.22 -13.94
N GLN A 88 16.08 19.42 -14.67
CA GLN A 88 15.97 18.98 -16.07
C GLN A 88 16.74 19.84 -17.05
N GLU A 89 16.93 21.12 -16.74
CA GLU A 89 17.78 21.99 -17.54
C GLU A 89 19.23 21.51 -17.44
N ASP A 90 19.72 21.28 -16.23
CA ASP A 90 21.08 20.79 -15.97
C ASP A 90 21.36 19.45 -16.66
N ASP A 91 20.44 18.47 -16.58
CA ASP A 91 20.56 17.17 -17.26
C ASP A 91 20.60 17.30 -18.80
N ARG A 92 19.82 18.23 -19.37
CA ARG A 92 19.87 18.49 -20.82
C ARG A 92 21.16 19.18 -21.26
N PHE A 93 21.72 20.06 -20.44
CA PHE A 93 23.00 20.71 -20.72
C PHE A 93 24.18 19.73 -20.69
N GLU A 94 24.16 18.74 -19.80
CA GLU A 94 25.18 17.68 -19.79
C GLU A 94 25.06 16.74 -21.01
N GLY A 95 23.84 16.49 -21.50
CA GLY A 95 23.59 15.64 -22.66
C GLY A 95 24.01 16.24 -24.02
N GLU A 96 23.94 17.57 -24.18
CA GLU A 96 24.26 18.25 -25.46
C GLU A 96 25.75 18.58 -25.64
N LEU A 97 26.54 18.65 -24.57
CA LEU A 97 27.96 18.99 -24.61
C LEU A 97 28.90 17.77 -24.59
N GLY A 98 28.33 16.56 -24.61
CA GLY A 98 29.05 15.28 -24.54
C GLY A 98 29.12 14.46 -25.85
N ALA A 99 28.85 15.07 -27.02
CA ALA A 99 28.88 14.40 -28.33
C ALA A 99 29.97 14.93 -29.26
#